data_AF-A0AAW2R2X2-F1
#
_entry.id   AF-A0AAW2R2X2-F1
#
_cell.length_a   1.000
_cell.length_b   1.000
_cell.length_c   1.000
_cell.angle_alpha   90.00
_cell.angle_beta   90.00
_cell.angle_gamma   90.00
#
_symmetry.space_group_name_H-M   'P 1'
#
loop_
_entity.id
_entity.type
_entity.pdbx_description
1 polymer ?
#
loop_
_entity_poly.entity_id
_entity_poly.type
_entity_poly.pdbx_seq_one_letter_code
_entity_poly.pdbx_strand_id
1 'polypeptide(L)'
;MSHFMTQPKLTSRQARWQELLSEFHFILEYQAGSSNHVADALRRRADLASLGLVATLFSSAVATSIRDRALVLLPRDSAAQSLVHLIKQGKARQFWLDDGLLMTKGNRLYVPKGGDLRKSLI
;
A
#
# COMPACT_ATOMS: atom_id res chain seq x y z
N MET A 1 -0.55 31.88 16.97
CA MET A 1 0.24 30.69 17.35
C MET A 1 1.33 30.47 16.32
N SER A 2 2.58 30.87 16.60
CA SER A 2 3.76 30.47 15.82
C SER A 2 4.91 30.17 16.78
N HIS A 3 5.03 28.89 17.15
CA HIS A 3 6.07 28.45 18.10
C HIS A 3 7.21 27.72 17.41
N PHE A 4 6.98 27.14 16.22
CA PHE A 4 7.97 26.31 15.53
C PHE A 4 9.22 27.09 15.12
N MET A 5 9.06 28.30 14.58
CA MET A 5 10.19 29.13 14.10
C MET A 5 10.95 29.85 15.23
N THR A 6 10.35 29.95 16.41
CA THR A 6 10.86 30.75 17.54
C THR A 6 11.30 29.88 18.72
N GLN A 7 11.27 28.55 18.57
CA GLN A 7 11.57 27.63 19.67
C GLN A 7 13.08 27.59 19.96
N PRO A 8 13.52 27.80 21.22
CA PRO A 8 14.94 27.92 21.55
C PRO A 8 15.71 26.59 21.55
N LYS A 9 15.01 25.45 21.61
CA LYS A 9 15.60 24.11 21.58
C LYS A 9 14.89 23.27 20.53
N LEU A 10 15.64 22.86 19.52
CA LEU A 10 15.16 22.04 18.41
C LEU A 10 15.89 20.70 18.43
N THR A 11 15.18 19.63 18.08
CA THR A 11 15.84 18.37 17.70
C THR A 11 16.53 18.53 16.34
N SER A 12 17.53 17.69 16.02
CA SER A 12 18.24 17.75 14.73
C SER A 12 17.29 17.68 13.52
N ARG A 13 16.20 16.90 13.65
CA ARG A 13 15.18 16.82 12.61
C ARG A 13 14.44 18.16 12.44
N GLN A 14 14.04 18.79 13.54
CA GLN A 14 13.32 20.08 13.49
C GLN A 14 14.22 21.19 12.95
N ALA A 15 15.49 21.24 13.34
CA ALA A 15 16.45 22.22 12.82
C ALA A 15 16.61 22.11 11.29
N ARG A 16 16.75 20.89 10.76
CA ARG A 16 16.81 20.65 9.31
C ARG A 16 15.56 21.12 8.59
N TRP A 17 14.37 20.86 9.16
CA TRP A 17 13.11 21.34 8.57
C TRP A 17 12.97 22.86 8.69
N GLN A 18 13.46 23.46 9.77
CA GLN A 18 13.43 24.90 9.97
C GLN A 18 14.34 25.64 8.98
N GLU A 19 15.55 25.13 8.71
CA GLU A 19 16.42 25.65 7.66
C GLU A 19 15.74 25.59 6.29
N LEU A 20 15.12 24.47 5.94
CA LEU A 20 14.42 24.35 4.66
C LEU A 20 13.24 25.33 4.57
N LEU A 21 12.44 25.42 5.63
CA LEU A 21 11.22 26.22 5.62
C LEU A 21 11.52 27.72 5.70
N SER A 22 12.65 28.15 6.25
CA SER A 22 13.01 29.58 6.36
C SER A 22 13.19 30.26 5.01
N GLU A 23 13.40 29.50 3.93
CA GLU A 23 13.47 30.00 2.55
C GLU A 23 12.11 30.44 1.99
N PHE A 24 11.00 30.07 2.65
CA PHE A 24 9.65 30.34 2.19
C PHE A 24 8.94 31.38 3.06
N HIS A 25 8.12 32.23 2.45
CA HIS A 25 7.20 33.09 3.18
C HIS A 25 5.86 32.38 3.38
N PHE A 26 5.60 31.93 4.60
CA PHE A 26 4.36 31.23 4.95
C PHE A 26 3.86 31.58 6.35
N ILE A 27 2.61 31.23 6.62
CA ILE A 27 1.96 31.36 7.92
C ILE A 27 1.49 29.98 8.34
N LEU A 28 1.75 29.61 9.60
CA LEU A 28 1.24 28.38 10.19
C LEU A 28 -0.13 28.65 10.80
N GLU A 29 -1.16 28.08 10.19
CA GLU A 29 -2.53 28.12 10.70
C GLU A 29 -2.99 26.71 11.08
N TYR A 30 -3.70 26.62 12.20
CA TYR A 30 -4.30 25.36 12.61
C TYR A 30 -5.53 25.09 11.74
N GLN A 31 -5.53 23.95 11.05
CA GLN A 31 -6.68 23.46 10.31
C GLN A 31 -7.26 22.24 11.03
N ALA A 32 -8.53 22.32 11.42
CA ALA A 32 -9.23 21.22 12.08
C ALA A 32 -9.33 20.01 11.14
N GLY A 33 -9.21 18.78 11.69
CA GLY A 33 -9.23 17.55 10.90
C GLY A 33 -10.47 17.38 10.04
N SER A 34 -11.62 17.88 10.50
CA SER A 34 -12.89 17.90 9.73
C SER A 34 -12.85 18.82 8.51
N SER A 35 -11.93 19.77 8.44
CA SER A 35 -11.75 20.65 7.27
C SER A 35 -10.56 20.24 6.40
N ASN A 36 -9.74 19.29 6.88
CA ASN A 36 -8.52 18.86 6.23
C ASN A 36 -8.72 17.63 5.32
N HIS A 37 -9.89 17.52 4.69
CA HIS A 37 -10.29 16.35 3.92
C HIS A 37 -9.36 16.07 2.73
N VAL A 38 -8.87 17.12 2.06
CA VAL A 38 -8.01 16.97 0.88
C VAL A 38 -6.64 16.40 1.26
N ALA A 39 -5.98 16.96 2.27
CA ALA A 39 -4.69 16.45 2.72
C ALA A 39 -4.82 15.05 3.33
N ASP A 40 -5.91 14.80 4.07
CA ASP A 40 -6.19 13.48 4.63
C ASP A 40 -6.47 12.44 3.52
N ALA A 41 -7.17 12.82 2.45
CA ALA A 41 -7.35 11.97 1.27
C ALA A 41 -6.03 11.67 0.54
N LEU A 42 -5.12 12.64 0.45
CA LEU A 42 -3.78 12.43 -0.13
C LEU A 42 -2.91 11.52 0.73
N ARG A 43 -2.96 11.67 2.06
CA ARG A 43 -2.31 10.74 3.00
C ARG A 43 -2.86 9.33 2.83
N ARG A 44 -4.19 9.20 2.77
CA ARG A 44 -4.86 7.94 2.49
C ARG A 44 -4.49 7.37 1.12
N ARG A 45 -4.19 8.18 0.09
CA ARG A 45 -3.69 7.66 -1.21
C ARG A 45 -2.36 6.92 -1.11
N ALA A 46 -1.47 7.30 -0.20
CA ALA A 46 -0.25 6.53 0.06
C ALA A 46 -0.58 5.16 0.69
N ASP A 47 -1.57 5.10 1.58
CA ASP A 47 -2.10 3.84 2.12
C ASP A 47 -2.83 3.03 1.04
N LEU A 48 -3.55 3.70 0.14
CA LEU A 48 -4.18 3.13 -1.05
C LEU A 48 -3.18 2.72 -2.12
N ALA A 49 -1.86 2.96 -2.02
CA ALA A 49 -0.92 2.43 -3.00
C ALA A 49 -0.96 0.89 -3.04
N SER A 50 -1.26 0.26 -1.90
CA SER A 50 -1.46 -1.18 -1.79
C SER A 50 -2.79 -1.66 -2.41
N LEU A 51 -3.87 -0.89 -2.27
CA LEU A 51 -5.16 -1.11 -2.96
C LEU A 51 -5.10 -0.77 -4.45
N GLY A 52 -4.28 0.23 -4.80
CA GLY A 52 -4.09 0.75 -6.13
C GLY A 52 -3.43 -0.26 -7.03
N LEU A 53 -2.49 -1.07 -6.52
CA LEU A 53 -1.90 -2.20 -7.25
C LEU A 53 -2.97 -3.24 -7.63
N VAL A 54 -3.87 -3.57 -6.71
CA VAL A 54 -4.98 -4.50 -6.95
C VAL A 54 -5.98 -3.90 -7.95
N ALA A 55 -6.42 -2.65 -7.74
CA ALA A 55 -7.32 -1.96 -8.67
C ALA A 55 -6.70 -1.74 -10.07
N THR A 56 -5.38 -1.51 -10.17
CA THR A 56 -4.69 -1.44 -11.46
C THR A 56 -4.58 -2.81 -12.13
N LEU A 57 -4.35 -3.90 -11.39
CA LEU A 57 -4.48 -5.28 -11.92
C LEU A 57 -5.84 -5.54 -12.58
N PHE A 58 -6.90 -4.89 -12.09
CA PHE A 58 -8.23 -4.98 -12.67
C PHE A 58 -8.54 -3.98 -13.79
N SER A 59 -7.78 -2.88 -13.93
CA SER A 59 -8.14 -1.74 -14.80
C SER A 59 -7.13 -1.39 -15.89
N SER A 60 -5.93 -1.98 -15.93
CA SER A 60 -4.84 -1.61 -16.85
C SER A 60 -4.29 -2.80 -17.65
N ALA A 61 -4.05 -2.61 -18.96
CA ALA A 61 -3.56 -3.63 -19.89
C ALA A 61 -2.18 -4.24 -19.51
N VAL A 62 -1.29 -3.45 -18.89
CA VAL A 62 0.01 -3.95 -18.39
C VAL A 62 -0.18 -4.90 -17.20
N ALA A 63 -1.20 -4.62 -16.40
CA ALA A 63 -1.51 -5.32 -15.17
C ALA A 63 -2.28 -6.64 -15.43
N THR A 64 -2.97 -6.75 -16.57
CA THR A 64 -3.54 -8.00 -17.08
C THR A 64 -2.46 -9.08 -17.26
N SER A 65 -1.25 -8.71 -17.71
CA SER A 65 -0.15 -9.66 -17.90
C SER A 65 0.35 -10.32 -16.60
N ILE A 66 0.32 -9.57 -15.49
CA ILE A 66 0.72 -10.07 -14.17
C ILE A 66 -0.38 -10.96 -13.60
N ARG A 67 -1.65 -10.58 -13.81
CA ARG A 67 -2.81 -11.38 -13.45
C ARG A 67 -2.80 -12.73 -14.17
N ASP A 68 -2.61 -12.75 -15.49
CA ASP A 68 -2.57 -13.98 -16.28
C ASP A 68 -1.45 -14.90 -15.83
N ARG A 69 -0.27 -14.34 -15.55
CA ARG A 69 0.86 -15.11 -14.99
C ARG A 69 0.55 -15.66 -13.59
N ALA A 70 -0.12 -14.89 -12.73
CA ALA A 70 -0.52 -15.34 -11.40
C ALA A 70 -1.53 -16.50 -11.50
N LEU A 71 -2.51 -16.40 -12.39
CA LEU A 71 -3.49 -17.45 -12.65
C LEU A 71 -2.84 -18.75 -13.19
N VAL A 72 -1.76 -18.65 -13.97
CA VAL A 72 -1.02 -19.82 -14.46
C VAL A 72 -0.12 -20.45 -13.38
N LEU A 73 0.45 -19.64 -12.49
CA LEU A 73 1.41 -20.10 -11.49
C LEU A 73 0.74 -20.64 -10.22
N LEU A 74 -0.42 -20.11 -9.83
CA LEU A 74 -1.17 -20.55 -8.65
C LEU A 74 -1.50 -22.06 -8.68
N PRO A 75 -2.02 -22.64 -9.78
CA PRO A 75 -2.25 -24.08 -9.87
C PRO A 75 -0.96 -24.92 -9.87
N ARG A 76 0.19 -24.34 -10.21
CA ARG A 76 1.48 -25.06 -10.24
C ARG A 76 2.20 -25.06 -8.90
N ASP A 77 1.83 -24.16 -7.98
CA ASP A 77 2.42 -24.07 -6.65
C ASP A 77 1.67 -24.98 -5.66
N SER A 78 2.37 -26.01 -5.16
CA SER A 78 1.84 -26.96 -4.18
C SER A 78 1.46 -26.30 -2.84
N ALA A 79 2.13 -25.22 -2.46
CA ALA A 79 1.78 -24.44 -1.27
C ALA A 79 0.48 -23.64 -1.49
N ALA A 80 0.31 -23.05 -2.67
CA ALA A 80 -0.91 -22.34 -3.02
C ALA A 80 -2.12 -23.30 -3.10
N GLN A 81 -1.95 -24.49 -3.69
CA GLN A 81 -3.00 -25.51 -3.70
C GLN A 81 -3.39 -25.97 -2.29
N SER A 82 -2.41 -26.15 -1.41
CA SER A 82 -2.66 -26.51 0.00
C SER A 82 -3.47 -25.42 0.71
N LEU A 83 -3.18 -24.14 0.45
CA LEU A 83 -3.94 -23.00 0.97
C LEU A 83 -5.36 -22.95 0.40
N VAL A 84 -5.54 -23.16 -0.90
CA VAL A 84 -6.86 -23.22 -1.53
C VAL A 84 -7.71 -24.34 -0.91
N HIS A 85 -7.11 -25.50 -0.65
CA HIS A 85 -7.78 -26.59 0.04
C HIS A 85 -8.19 -26.22 1.48
N LEU A 86 -7.31 -25.55 2.22
CA LEU A 86 -7.61 -25.04 3.57
C LEU A 86 -8.70 -23.96 3.59
N ILE A 87 -8.78 -23.12 2.55
CA ILE A 87 -9.86 -22.14 2.36
C ILE A 87 -11.19 -22.86 2.15
N LYS A 88 -11.24 -23.86 1.25
CA LYS A 88 -12.45 -24.66 1.01
C LYS A 88 -12.94 -25.39 2.27
N GLN A 89 -12.01 -25.78 3.16
CA GLN A 89 -12.33 -26.38 4.46
C GLN A 89 -12.70 -25.36 5.55
N GLY A 90 -12.71 -24.06 5.25
CA GLY A 90 -13.01 -23.00 6.23
C GLY A 90 -11.94 -22.82 7.31
N LYS A 91 -10.75 -23.42 7.16
CA LYS A 91 -9.65 -23.39 8.14
C LYS A 91 -8.68 -22.23 7.91
N ALA A 92 -8.68 -21.65 6.71
CA ALA A 92 -7.83 -20.50 6.39
C ALA A 92 -8.55 -19.18 6.67
N ARG A 93 -8.52 -18.69 7.92
CA ARG A 93 -9.13 -17.39 8.29
C ARG A 93 -8.39 -16.16 7.77
N GLN A 94 -7.16 -16.34 7.29
CA GLN A 94 -6.29 -15.25 6.83
C GLN A 94 -6.15 -15.18 5.31
N PHE A 95 -6.79 -16.11 4.59
CA PHE A 95 -6.72 -16.20 3.13
C PHE A 95 -8.11 -16.43 2.55
N TRP A 96 -8.36 -15.86 1.37
CA TRP A 96 -9.59 -16.08 0.62
C TRP A 96 -9.29 -16.04 -0.88
N LEU A 97 -10.20 -16.60 -1.67
CA LEU A 97 -10.15 -16.53 -3.12
C LEU A 97 -11.01 -15.36 -3.59
N ASP A 98 -10.48 -14.58 -4.52
CA ASP A 98 -11.16 -13.46 -5.16
C ASP A 98 -10.81 -13.50 -6.66
N ASP A 99 -11.81 -13.72 -7.53
CA ASP A 99 -11.64 -13.87 -8.99
C ASP A 99 -10.47 -14.78 -9.45
N GLY A 100 -10.30 -15.92 -8.77
CA GLY A 100 -9.22 -16.89 -9.07
C GLY A 100 -7.84 -16.51 -8.53
N LEU A 101 -7.72 -15.35 -7.88
CA LEU A 101 -6.52 -14.89 -7.20
C LEU A 101 -6.60 -15.20 -5.70
N LEU A 102 -5.47 -15.60 -5.12
CA LEU A 102 -5.35 -15.89 -3.70
C LEU A 102 -5.00 -14.61 -2.93
N MET A 103 -5.87 -14.18 -2.02
CA MET A 103 -5.76 -12.96 -1.25
C MET A 103 -5.37 -13.25 0.21
N THR A 104 -4.69 -12.29 0.85
CA THR A 104 -4.34 -12.32 2.28
C THR A 104 -4.71 -11.03 3.00
N LYS A 105 -4.60 -11.05 4.34
CA LYS A 105 -4.97 -9.96 5.24
C LYS A 105 -4.41 -8.61 4.77
N GLY A 106 -5.26 -7.58 4.78
CA GLY A 106 -4.90 -6.24 4.29
C GLY A 106 -4.97 -6.09 2.77
N ASN A 107 -5.81 -6.91 2.10
CA ASN A 107 -6.07 -6.87 0.66
C ASN A 107 -4.80 -7.03 -0.20
N ARG A 108 -3.93 -7.96 0.19
CA ARG A 108 -2.66 -8.22 -0.50
C ARG A 108 -2.78 -9.49 -1.33
N LEU A 109 -2.22 -9.46 -2.54
CA LEU A 109 -2.12 -10.65 -3.40
C LEU A 109 -1.06 -11.61 -2.84
N TYR A 110 -1.41 -12.89 -2.75
CA TYR A 110 -0.45 -13.95 -2.47
C TYR A 110 0.42 -14.18 -3.70
N VAL A 111 1.74 -14.04 -3.53
CA VAL A 111 2.71 -14.30 -4.60
C VAL A 111 3.41 -15.64 -4.29
N PRO A 112 3.22 -16.67 -5.13
CA PRO A 112 3.94 -17.95 -5.08
C PRO A 112 5.44 -17.78 -4.87
N LYS A 113 6.06 -18.65 -4.07
CA LYS A 113 7.52 -18.59 -3.83
C LYS A 113 8.31 -19.01 -5.07
N GLY A 114 7.74 -19.82 -5.95
CA GLY A 114 8.35 -20.28 -7.20
C GLY A 114 7.80 -19.51 -8.40
N GLY A 115 8.55 -18.54 -8.91
CA GLY A 115 8.23 -17.88 -10.17
C GLY A 115 8.91 -16.53 -10.35
N ASP A 116 9.18 -16.17 -11.61
CA ASP A 116 9.76 -14.88 -11.99
C ASP A 116 8.83 -13.68 -11.70
N LEU A 117 7.59 -13.93 -11.26
CA LEU A 117 6.65 -12.89 -10.81
C LEU A 117 7.23 -11.99 -9.72
N ARG A 118 8.03 -12.53 -8.80
CA ARG A 118 8.71 -11.71 -7.78
C ARG A 118 9.73 -10.74 -8.39
N LYS A 119 10.39 -11.14 -9.49
CA LYS A 119 11.39 -10.31 -10.17
C LYS A 119 10.74 -9.23 -11.02
N SER A 120 9.55 -9.46 -11.55
CA SER A 120 8.80 -8.46 -12.33
C SER A 120 8.07 -7.41 -11.49
N LEU A 121 8.13 -7.52 -10.15
CA LEU A 121 7.47 -6.62 -9.19
C LEU A 121 8.45 -5.70 -8.45
N ILE A 122 9.75 -5.73 -8.81
CA ILE A 122 10.81 -4.87 -8.27
C ILE A 122 11.19 -3.84 -9.33
#